data_AF-A0A9D5M774-F1
#
_entry.id   AF-A0A9D5M774-F1
#
_cell.length_a   1.000
_cell.length_b   1.000
_cell.length_c   1.000
_cell.angle_alpha   90.00
_cell.angle_beta   90.00
_cell.angle_gamma   90.00
#
_symmetry.space_group_name_H-M   'P 1'
#
loop_
_entity.id
_entity.type
_entity.pdbx_description
1 polymer ?
#
loop_
_entity_poly.entity_id
_entity_poly.type
_entity_poly.pdbx_seq_one_letter_code
_entity_poly.pdbx_strand_id
1 'polypeptide(L)'
;MLPVILIGLALVLLNLGSFALMAYDKRCAQAGKRRVPEKTLFLATALFGGLGGVLGMILCRHKTKHWYFRLFFPLMLIAQAGLLVWGYLRFLKS
;
A
#
# COMPACT_ATOMS: atom_id res chain seq x y z
N MET A 1 -1.72 24.70 -5.88
CA MET A 1 -2.41 23.91 -6.91
C MET A 1 -1.48 22.91 -7.59
N LEU A 2 -0.44 23.34 -8.33
CA LEU A 2 0.57 22.46 -8.95
C LEU A 2 1.26 21.43 -8.03
N PRO A 3 1.76 21.79 -6.82
CA PRO A 3 2.41 20.81 -5.95
C PRO A 3 1.44 19.75 -5.40
N VAL A 4 0.17 20.13 -5.18
CA VAL A 4 -0.86 19.21 -4.69
C VAL A 4 -1.21 18.16 -5.75
N ILE A 5 -1.29 18.57 -7.02
CA ILE A 5 -1.55 17.66 -8.14
C ILE A 5 -0.40 16.66 -8.31
N LEU A 6 0.86 17.12 -8.25
CA LEU A 6 2.03 16.25 -8.32
C LEU A 6 2.08 15.21 -7.18
N ILE A 7 1.76 15.63 -5.95
CA ILE A 7 1.69 14.72 -4.79
C ILE A 7 0.57 13.70 -4.97
N GLY A 8 -0.60 14.12 -5.44
CA GLY A 8 -1.72 13.21 -5.73
C GLY A 8 -1.36 12.18 -6.81
N LEU A 9 -0.70 12.61 -7.88
CA LEU A 9 -0.31 11.73 -9.00
C LEU A 9 0.77 10.73 -8.57
N ALA A 10 1.74 11.16 -7.75
CA ALA A 10 2.72 10.28 -7.12
C ALA A 10 2.04 9.23 -6.24
N LEU A 11 1.08 9.62 -5.39
CA LEU A 11 0.34 8.68 -4.54
C LEU A 11 -0.42 7.62 -5.34
N VAL A 12 -1.01 7.99 -6.47
CA VAL A 12 -1.74 7.04 -7.34
C VAL A 12 -0.77 6.02 -7.95
N LEU A 13 0.36 6.48 -8.50
CA LEU A 13 1.38 5.60 -9.09
C LEU A 13 1.98 4.64 -8.07
N LEU A 14 2.27 5.16 -6.88
CA LEU A 14 2.76 4.37 -5.76
C LEU A 14 1.72 3.29 -5.38
N ASN A 15 0.45 3.64 -5.20
CA ASN A 15 -0.59 2.66 -4.84
C ASN A 15 -0.75 1.56 -5.91
N LEU A 16 -0.67 1.93 -7.20
CA LEU A 16 -0.63 0.99 -8.32
C LEU A 16 0.55 0.03 -8.26
N GLY A 17 1.75 0.53 -7.92
CA GLY A 17 2.95 -0.29 -7.73
C GLY A 17 2.80 -1.30 -6.61
N SER A 18 2.28 -0.88 -5.46
CA SER A 18 1.98 -1.75 -4.31
C SER A 18 1.03 -2.89 -4.70
N PHE A 19 -0.04 -2.54 -5.41
CA PHE A 19 -1.03 -3.49 -5.89
C PHE A 19 -0.44 -4.48 -6.91
N ALA A 20 0.34 -3.98 -7.87
CA ALA A 20 1.00 -4.80 -8.88
C ALA A 20 1.96 -5.82 -8.26
N LEU A 21 2.70 -5.42 -7.21
CA LEU A 21 3.61 -6.33 -6.50
C LEU A 21 2.86 -7.47 -5.82
N MET A 22 1.71 -7.19 -5.20
CA MET A 22 0.85 -8.22 -4.61
C MET A 22 0.18 -9.13 -5.65
N ALA A 23 -0.23 -8.55 -6.78
CA ALA A 23 -0.75 -9.34 -7.90
C ALA A 23 0.33 -10.25 -8.50
N TYR A 24 1.56 -9.76 -8.60
CA TYR A 24 2.72 -10.54 -9.05
C TYR A 24 3.02 -11.70 -8.08
N ASP A 25 3.01 -11.45 -6.77
CA ASP A 25 3.22 -12.50 -5.78
C ASP A 25 2.15 -13.60 -5.85
N LYS A 26 0.87 -13.24 -6.09
CA LYS A 26 -0.20 -14.21 -6.34
C LYS A 26 0.06 -15.05 -7.59
N ARG A 27 0.54 -14.45 -8.69
CA ARG A 27 0.93 -15.17 -9.91
C ARG A 27 2.10 -16.12 -9.66
N CYS A 28 3.11 -15.71 -8.90
CA CYS A 28 4.20 -16.59 -8.49
C CYS A 28 3.71 -17.78 -7.66
N ALA A 29 2.77 -17.56 -6.74
CA ALA A 29 2.17 -18.62 -5.92
C ALA A 29 1.37 -19.62 -6.76
N GLN A 30 0.67 -19.18 -7.81
CA GLN A 30 -0.06 -20.04 -8.74
C GLN A 30 0.86 -20.79 -9.71
N ALA A 31 1.96 -20.16 -10.13
CA ALA A 31 2.93 -20.74 -11.06
C ALA A 31 3.98 -21.64 -10.37
N GLY A 32 3.87 -21.89 -9.05
CA GLY A 32 4.85 -22.67 -8.28
C GLY A 32 6.24 -22.03 -8.21
N LYS A 33 6.35 -20.74 -8.55
CA LYS A 33 7.62 -19.98 -8.52
C LYS A 33 7.90 -19.47 -7.11
N ARG A 34 9.16 -19.07 -6.89
CA ARG A 34 9.62 -18.53 -5.60
C ARG A 34 8.73 -17.36 -5.16
N ARG A 35 8.10 -17.51 -3.99
CA ARG A 35 7.24 -16.49 -3.40
C ARG A 35 8.05 -15.27 -2.96
N VAL A 36 7.44 -14.09 -3.05
CA VAL A 36 8.06 -12.84 -2.63
C VAL A 36 8.15 -12.84 -1.09
N PRO A 37 9.29 -12.44 -0.50
CA PRO A 37 9.42 -12.33 0.95
C PRO A 37 8.38 -11.36 1.52
N GLU A 38 7.78 -11.72 2.65
CA GLU A 38 6.82 -10.87 3.37
C GLU A 38 7.39 -9.46 3.67
N LYS A 39 8.69 -9.40 3.95
CA LYS A 39 9.43 -8.15 4.19
C LYS A 39 9.34 -7.19 3.01
N THR A 40 9.38 -7.71 1.78
CA THR A 40 9.30 -6.92 0.56
C THR A 40 7.89 -6.38 0.34
N LEU A 41 6.85 -7.16 0.67
CA LEU A 41 5.46 -6.67 0.66
C LEU A 41 5.24 -5.57 1.71
N PHE A 42 5.82 -5.72 2.91
CA PHE A 42 5.75 -4.69 3.94
C PHE A 42 6.47 -3.41 3.52
N LEU A 43 7.70 -3.52 3.01
CA LEU A 43 8.46 -2.39 2.49
C LEU A 43 7.74 -1.71 1.32
N ALA A 44 7.15 -2.50 0.41
CA ALA A 44 6.38 -1.97 -0.70
C ALA A 44 5.16 -1.21 -0.21
N THR A 45 4.39 -1.75 0.73
CA THR A 45 3.22 -1.05 1.28
C THR A 45 3.62 0.20 2.07
N ALA A 46 4.76 0.16 2.77
CA ALA A 46 5.31 1.29 3.51
C ALA A 46 5.71 2.46 2.59
N LEU A 47 6.40 2.13 1.50
CA LEU A 47 6.97 3.11 0.57
C LEU A 47 5.96 3.57 -0.48
N PHE A 48 5.15 2.64 -0.97
CA PHE A 48 4.30 2.83 -2.15
C PHE A 48 2.79 2.96 -1.79
N GLY A 49 2.38 2.81 -0.53
CA GLY A 49 1.01 3.14 -0.12
C GLY A 49 0.23 2.02 0.54
N GLY A 50 -0.28 2.32 1.74
CA GLY A 50 -1.16 1.48 2.54
C GLY A 50 -2.45 1.12 1.82
N LEU A 51 -2.98 2.00 0.97
CA LEU A 51 -4.23 1.76 0.22
C LEU A 51 -4.04 0.62 -0.79
N GLY A 52 -2.99 0.66 -1.60
CA GLY A 52 -2.66 -0.34 -2.61
C GLY A 52 -2.27 -1.67 -1.98
N GLY A 53 -1.59 -1.64 -0.83
CA GLY A 53 -1.31 -2.83 -0.03
C GLY A 53 -2.56 -3.47 0.57
N VAL A 54 -3.46 -2.69 1.16
CA VAL A 54 -4.73 -3.20 1.71
C VAL A 54 -5.62 -3.77 0.59
N LEU A 55 -5.75 -3.05 -0.53
CA LEU A 55 -6.47 -3.50 -1.71
C LEU A 55 -5.87 -4.80 -2.26
N GLY A 56 -4.55 -4.86 -2.39
CA GLY A 56 -3.84 -6.07 -2.81
C GLY A 56 -4.11 -7.25 -1.88
N MET A 57 -4.20 -7.02 -0.57
CA MET A 57 -4.48 -8.09 0.39
C MET A 57 -5.89 -8.64 0.26
N ILE A 58 -6.88 -7.74 0.14
CA ILE A 58 -8.30 -8.08 0.02
C ILE A 58 -8.55 -8.80 -1.31
N LEU A 59 -8.08 -8.25 -2.43
CA LEU A 59 -8.29 -8.79 -3.77
C LEU A 59 -7.50 -10.08 -4.02
N CYS A 60 -6.27 -10.15 -3.53
CA CYS A 60 -5.47 -11.36 -3.71
C CYS A 60 -5.86 -12.47 -2.72
N ARG A 61 -6.63 -12.16 -1.65
CA ARG A 61 -6.85 -13.04 -0.48
C ARG A 61 -5.54 -13.69 -0.01
N HIS A 62 -4.45 -12.96 -0.16
CA HIS A 62 -3.12 -13.49 0.04
C HIS A 62 -2.77 -13.38 1.53
N LYS A 63 -2.45 -14.51 2.16
CA LYS A 63 -1.99 -14.59 3.57
C LYS A 63 -2.81 -13.77 4.59
N THR A 64 -4.14 -13.83 4.53
CA THR A 64 -5.02 -13.31 5.60
C THR A 64 -4.98 -14.13 6.90
N LYS A 65 -4.25 -15.25 6.91
CA LYS A 65 -4.16 -16.18 8.04
C LYS A 65 -3.14 -15.74 9.10
N HIS A 66 -2.16 -14.89 8.75
CA HIS A 66 -1.22 -14.34 9.73
C HIS A 66 -1.79 -13.06 10.33
N TRP A 67 -2.03 -13.07 11.65
CA TRP A 67 -2.65 -11.95 12.36
C TRP A 67 -1.90 -10.62 12.15
N TYR A 68 -0.56 -10.68 12.02
CA TYR A 68 0.30 -9.52 11.83
C TYR A 68 -0.01 -8.78 10.53
N PHE A 69 -0.29 -9.50 9.44
CA PHE A 69 -0.70 -8.87 8.17
C PHE A 69 -2.06 -8.18 8.32
N ARG A 70 -2.99 -8.85 9.00
CA ARG A 70 -4.37 -8.37 9.18
C ARG A 70 -4.45 -7.09 10.01
N LEU A 71 -3.53 -6.90 10.98
CA LEU A 71 -3.48 -5.71 11.81
C LEU A 71 -2.60 -4.60 11.19
N PHE A 72 -1.45 -4.96 10.63
CA PHE A 72 -0.43 -3.98 10.22
C PHE A 72 -0.86 -3.15 9.01
N PHE A 73 -1.47 -3.76 8.00
CA PHE A 73 -1.91 -3.05 6.79
C PHE A 73 -3.02 -2.01 7.05
N PRO A 74 -4.12 -2.30 7.76
CA PRO A 74 -5.10 -1.27 8.10
C PRO A 74 -4.52 -0.21 9.03
N LEU A 75 -3.58 -0.56 9.91
CA LEU A 75 -2.91 0.42 10.79
C LEU A 75 -2.02 1.37 9.98
N MET A 76 -1.32 0.87 8.96
CA MET A 76 -0.56 1.68 8.00
C MET A 76 -1.45 2.60 7.16
N LEU A 77 -2.59 2.09 6.73
CA LEU A 77 -3.60 2.86 6.00
C LEU A 77 -4.08 4.05 6.83
N ILE A 78 -4.43 3.81 8.10
CA ILE A 78 -4.87 4.85 9.03
C ILE A 78 -3.77 5.88 9.27
N ALA A 79 -2.52 5.42 9.46
CA ALA A 79 -1.38 6.31 9.64
C ALA A 79 -1.14 7.23 8.42
N GLN A 80 -1.23 6.68 7.20
CA GLN A 80 -1.12 7.47 5.97
C GLN A 80 -2.30 8.42 5.77
N ALA A 81 -3.52 7.98 6.06
CA ALA A 81 -4.70 8.85 6.00
C ALA A 81 -4.58 10.02 6.98
N GLY A 82 -4.10 9.77 8.21
CA GLY A 82 -3.85 10.81 9.21
C GLY A 82 -2.77 11.81 8.76
N LEU A 83 -1.67 11.32 8.18
CA LEU A 83 -0.62 12.17 7.61
C LEU A 83 -1.12 13.03 6.45
N LEU A 84 -1.95 12.47 5.56
CA LEU A 84 -2.56 13.19 4.45
C LEU A 84 -3.51 14.28 4.94
N VAL A 85 -4.38 13.97 5.91
CA VAL A 85 -5.29 14.95 6.51
C VAL A 85 -4.51 16.04 7.23
N TRP A 86 -3.48 15.69 8.01
CA TRP A 86 -2.63 16.66 8.68
C TRP A 86 -1.89 17.57 7.69
N GLY A 87 -1.31 17.01 6.64
CA GLY A 87 -0.65 17.77 5.58
C GLY A 87 -1.62 18.69 4.85
N TYR A 88 -2.82 18.22 4.55
CA TYR A 88 -3.88 19.01 3.93
C TYR A 88 -4.35 20.17 4.83
N LEU A 89 -4.59 19.91 6.12
CA LEU A 89 -4.95 20.93 7.10
C LEU A 89 -3.84 21.97 7.29
N ARG A 90 -2.57 21.55 7.27
CA ARG A 90 -1.43 22.46 7.36
C ARG A 90 -1.27 23.30 6.10
N PHE A 91 -1.60 22.75 4.94
CA PHE A 91 -1.59 23.47 3.66
C PHE A 91 -2.75 24.47 3.55
N LEU A 92 -3.94 24.16 4.08
CA LEU A 92 -5.09 25.07 4.09
C LEU A 92 -4.89 26.30 4.99
N LYS A 93 -3.97 26.20 5.95
CA LYS A 93 -3.66 27.24 6.95
C LYS A 93 -2.49 28.14 6.53
N SER A 94 -1.90 27.90 5.36
CA SER A 94 -0.83 28.72 4.75
C SER A 94 -1.38 29.52 3.58
#